data_AF-A0AAD5RUH8-F1
#
_entry.id   AF-A0AAD5RUH8-F1
#
_cell.length_a   1.000
_cell.length_b   1.000
_cell.length_c   1.000
_cell.angle_alpha   90.00
_cell.angle_beta   90.00
_cell.angle_gamma   90.00
#
_symmetry.space_group_name_H-M   'P 1'
#
loop_
_entity.id
_entity.type
_entity.pdbx_description
1 polymer ?
#
loop_
_entity_poly.entity_id
_entity_poly.type
_entity_poly.pdbx_seq_one_letter_code
_entity_poly.pdbx_strand_id
1 'polypeptide(L)'
;MAEVRQRKGASKEPKMTKPVQSEEPEEPLPKKPTANERVRTEDDVNVPLEVGRWIVFLVIAFCGLSWLATQGESFVFNSKNLARWTKLEWWKSHFKEDQLFTLEELAQYDGSQDDTPIYLSINGTVYDVSANRRTYGPGGSYHWFAGVDASRGFVTGCFSTHRTLNMKGAEIMFMPIDDPETDAQFDPEELANMREKELEGAQKKVYDALKHWADFFAKSEKYFRVGTLVMPEGWQDEEPPEMCDVALKGRKKRKLLKKED
;
A
#
# COMPACT_ATOMS: atom_id res chain seq x y z
N MET A 1 44.07 -23.65 111.15
CA MET A 1 43.60 -25.05 111.30
C MET A 1 42.98 -25.45 109.99
N ALA A 2 43.72 -26.18 109.16
CA ALA A 2 43.24 -26.76 107.91
C ALA A 2 43.75 -28.20 107.91
N GLU A 3 42.83 -29.17 107.99
CA GLU A 3 43.16 -30.60 108.07
C GLU A 3 42.02 -31.37 107.37
N VAL A 4 42.21 -31.83 106.13
CA VAL A 4 42.76 -33.13 105.69
C VAL A 4 41.72 -34.24 105.66
N ARG A 5 41.56 -34.86 104.48
CA ARG A 5 41.72 -36.32 104.23
C ARG A 5 41.43 -36.59 102.75
N GLN A 6 42.41 -37.02 101.94
CA GLN A 6 42.76 -38.43 101.63
C GLN A 6 41.57 -39.21 101.00
N ARG A 7 41.69 -39.96 99.91
CA ARG A 7 42.77 -40.89 99.49
C ARG A 7 42.59 -41.31 98.01
N LYS A 8 43.72 -41.70 97.41
CA LYS A 8 43.91 -42.41 96.13
C LYS A 8 43.31 -43.81 96.13
N GLY A 9 42.97 -44.33 94.94
CA GLY A 9 43.06 -45.78 94.67
C GLY A 9 42.26 -46.31 93.46
N ALA A 10 42.99 -46.78 92.43
CA ALA A 10 42.68 -47.87 91.48
C ALA A 10 41.40 -47.76 90.59
N SER A 11 41.24 -48.41 89.44
CA SER A 11 42.07 -48.98 88.36
C SER A 11 41.07 -49.67 87.42
N LYS A 12 41.17 -49.42 86.11
CA LYS A 12 40.75 -50.26 84.96
C LYS A 12 39.25 -50.52 84.68
N GLU A 13 38.84 -49.99 83.52
CA GLU A 13 37.95 -50.48 82.43
C GLU A 13 37.45 -51.95 82.49
N PRO A 14 36.27 -52.32 81.91
CA PRO A 14 35.91 -51.99 80.51
C PRO A 14 34.41 -51.78 80.16
N LYS A 15 34.21 -51.51 78.86
CA LYS A 15 32.98 -51.24 78.08
C LYS A 15 31.96 -52.40 78.01
N MET A 16 30.80 -52.03 77.44
CA MET A 16 29.61 -52.81 77.01
C MET A 16 28.56 -52.88 78.13
N THR A 17 27.27 -52.58 77.93
CA THR A 17 26.38 -52.76 76.77
C THR A 17 25.08 -51.96 77.05
N LYS A 18 24.45 -51.36 76.04
CA LYS A 18 23.00 -50.98 76.10
C LYS A 18 22.16 -52.28 76.11
N PRO A 19 20.98 -52.39 76.74
CA PRO A 19 19.72 -51.97 76.09
C PRO A 19 18.50 -51.64 77.01
N VAL A 20 17.37 -51.26 76.37
CA VAL A 20 15.95 -51.27 76.83
C VAL A 20 15.51 -50.07 77.71
N GLN A 21 14.78 -49.06 77.18
CA GLN A 21 13.30 -48.89 77.20
C GLN A 21 12.71 -49.16 78.60
N SER A 22 11.95 -48.30 79.29
CA SER A 22 10.91 -47.36 78.88
C SER A 22 10.50 -46.56 80.13
N GLU A 23 10.27 -45.26 80.02
CA GLU A 23 9.30 -44.53 80.85
C GLU A 23 8.89 -43.26 80.10
N GLU A 24 7.58 -43.15 79.88
CA GLU A 24 6.88 -42.17 79.07
C GLU A 24 6.45 -40.99 79.94
N PRO A 25 6.79 -39.73 79.58
CA PRO A 25 6.12 -38.55 80.11
C PRO A 25 5.12 -38.02 79.08
N GLU A 26 3.86 -38.00 79.47
CA GLU A 26 2.73 -37.38 78.77
C GLU A 26 2.91 -35.85 78.68
N GLU A 27 2.79 -35.25 77.47
CA GLU A 27 2.28 -33.88 77.16
C GLU A 27 2.67 -33.43 75.71
N PRO A 28 1.99 -32.45 75.06
CA PRO A 28 0.58 -32.09 75.03
C PRO A 28 -0.01 -32.05 73.58
N LEU A 29 -1.33 -32.00 73.44
CA LEU A 29 -2.08 -31.95 72.16
C LEU A 29 -1.64 -30.81 71.20
N PRO A 30 -1.71 -31.01 69.87
CA PRO A 30 -1.27 -30.00 68.89
C PRO A 30 -2.15 -28.76 68.91
N LYS A 31 -1.53 -27.57 69.02
CA LYS A 31 -2.21 -26.27 69.00
C LYS A 31 -2.88 -26.05 67.63
N LYS A 32 -4.16 -25.67 67.63
CA LYS A 32 -4.87 -25.26 66.41
C LYS A 32 -4.23 -23.97 65.85
N PRO A 33 -4.03 -23.87 64.53
CA PRO A 33 -3.38 -22.71 63.91
C PRO A 33 -4.18 -21.44 64.18
N THR A 34 -3.44 -20.36 64.43
CA THR A 34 -4.00 -19.03 64.76
C THR A 34 -4.68 -18.41 63.53
N ALA A 35 -5.61 -17.46 63.73
CA ALA A 35 -6.35 -16.83 62.63
C ALA A 35 -5.42 -16.20 61.58
N ASN A 36 -4.32 -15.56 62.01
CA ASN A 36 -3.30 -15.01 61.09
C ASN A 36 -2.53 -16.08 60.31
N GLU A 37 -2.41 -17.29 60.85
CA GLU A 37 -1.74 -18.40 60.18
C GLU A 37 -2.65 -19.04 59.14
N ARG A 38 -3.98 -19.03 59.35
CA ARG A 38 -4.98 -19.42 58.36
C ARG A 38 -5.14 -18.41 57.23
N VAL A 39 -5.09 -17.11 57.56
CA VAL A 39 -5.11 -16.03 56.55
C VAL A 39 -3.89 -16.12 55.64
N ARG A 40 -2.70 -16.44 56.17
CA ARG A 40 -1.49 -16.62 55.36
C ARG A 40 -1.54 -17.82 54.41
N THR A 41 -2.25 -18.90 54.77
CA THR A 41 -2.43 -20.08 53.90
C THR A 41 -3.49 -19.88 52.82
N GLU A 42 -4.33 -18.85 52.93
CA GLU A 42 -5.36 -18.52 51.93
C GLU A 42 -4.83 -17.64 50.79
N ASP A 43 -3.65 -17.03 50.97
CA ASP A 43 -2.98 -16.14 50.00
C ASP A 43 -1.85 -16.83 49.22
N ASP A 44 -1.83 -18.17 49.12
CA ASP A 44 -0.96 -18.90 48.17
C ASP A 44 -1.53 -18.78 46.74
N VAL A 45 -1.73 -17.56 46.28
CA VAL A 45 -1.92 -17.28 44.85
C VAL A 45 -0.62 -17.68 44.16
N ASN A 46 -0.70 -18.69 43.28
CA ASN A 46 0.45 -19.17 42.52
C ASN A 46 0.89 -18.07 41.53
N VAL A 47 1.69 -17.12 42.02
CA VAL A 47 2.12 -15.90 41.33
C VAL A 47 2.66 -16.19 39.91
N PRO A 48 3.47 -17.25 39.68
CA PRO A 48 3.87 -17.63 38.32
C PRO A 48 2.70 -17.95 37.38
N LEU A 49 1.65 -18.60 37.90
CA LEU A 49 0.46 -18.99 37.14
C LEU A 49 -0.45 -17.78 36.89
N GLU A 50 -0.57 -16.88 37.87
CA GLU A 50 -1.25 -15.60 37.71
C GLU A 50 -0.55 -14.72 36.66
N VAL A 51 0.78 -14.57 36.75
CA VAL A 51 1.59 -13.84 35.75
C VAL A 51 1.44 -14.48 34.38
N GLY A 52 1.46 -15.82 34.28
CA GLY A 52 1.19 -16.54 33.04
C GLY A 52 -0.20 -16.19 32.47
N ARG A 53 -1.24 -16.14 33.30
CA ARG A 53 -2.60 -15.75 32.89
C ARG A 53 -2.66 -14.31 32.39
N TRP A 54 -1.98 -13.37 33.06
CA TRP A 54 -1.89 -11.97 32.61
C TRP A 54 -1.13 -11.84 31.29
N ILE A 55 -0.04 -12.59 31.10
CA ILE A 55 0.70 -12.60 29.82
C ILE A 55 -0.19 -13.15 28.70
N VAL A 56 -0.89 -14.25 28.93
CA VAL A 56 -1.83 -14.82 27.93
C VAL A 56 -2.94 -13.82 27.61
N PHE A 57 -3.50 -13.15 28.62
CA PHE A 57 -4.51 -12.11 28.42
C PHE A 57 -3.97 -10.93 27.59
N LEU A 58 -2.75 -10.46 27.89
CA LEU A 58 -2.11 -9.38 27.13
C LEU A 58 -1.82 -9.78 25.68
N VAL A 59 -1.40 -11.02 25.44
CA VAL A 59 -1.19 -11.53 24.08
C VAL A 59 -2.52 -11.60 23.33
N ILE A 60 -3.59 -12.14 23.94
CA ILE A 60 -4.92 -12.20 23.32
C ILE A 60 -5.46 -10.79 23.06
N ALA A 61 -5.30 -9.86 24.01
CA ALA A 61 -5.73 -8.48 23.86
C ALA A 61 -4.95 -7.76 22.76
N PHE A 62 -3.64 -7.97 22.66
CA PHE A 62 -2.80 -7.41 21.61
C PHE A 62 -3.17 -7.98 20.23
N CYS A 63 -3.39 -9.29 20.13
CA CYS A 63 -3.88 -9.93 18.90
C CYS A 63 -5.29 -9.46 18.52
N GLY A 64 -6.20 -9.30 19.49
CA GLY A 64 -7.56 -8.82 19.29
C GLY A 64 -7.62 -7.35 18.87
N LEU A 65 -6.81 -6.48 19.50
CA LEU A 65 -6.67 -5.08 19.12
C LEU A 65 -6.03 -4.93 17.73
N SER A 66 -5.03 -5.76 17.42
CA SER A 66 -4.44 -5.83 16.07
C SER A 66 -5.48 -6.24 15.03
N TRP A 67 -6.29 -7.27 15.31
CA TRP A 67 -7.37 -7.72 14.42
C TRP A 67 -8.44 -6.64 14.22
N LEU A 68 -8.83 -5.94 15.29
CA LEU A 68 -9.81 -4.85 15.24
C LEU A 68 -9.28 -3.63 14.47
N ALA A 69 -8.02 -3.25 14.70
CA ALA A 69 -7.36 -2.15 13.99
C ALA A 69 -7.15 -2.46 12.50
N THR A 70 -7.04 -3.74 12.14
CA THR A 70 -6.80 -4.21 10.77
C THR A 70 -8.07 -4.73 10.09
N GLN A 71 -9.27 -4.42 10.63
CA GLN A 71 -10.56 -4.83 10.07
C GLN A 71 -10.64 -6.32 9.68
N GLY A 72 -10.04 -7.20 10.49
CA GLY A 72 -10.19 -8.65 10.30
C GLY A 72 -8.97 -9.42 9.80
N GLU A 73 -7.86 -8.76 9.43
CA GLU A 73 -6.65 -9.43 8.92
C GLU A 73 -5.48 -9.37 9.93
N SER A 74 -4.77 -10.47 10.15
CA SER A 74 -3.66 -10.52 11.13
C SER A 74 -2.36 -9.97 10.54
N PHE A 75 -1.71 -9.03 11.23
CA PHE A 75 -0.39 -8.45 10.88
C PHE A 75 0.71 -9.50 10.62
N VAL A 76 0.59 -10.69 11.23
CA VAL A 76 1.61 -11.75 11.21
C VAL A 76 1.46 -12.71 10.01
N PHE A 77 0.28 -12.74 9.37
CA PHE A 77 0.01 -13.65 8.25
C PHE A 77 -0.33 -12.85 6.99
N ASN A 78 0.72 -12.49 6.26
CA ASN A 78 0.71 -12.07 4.85
C ASN A 78 -0.37 -11.03 4.47
N SER A 79 -0.37 -9.89 5.16
CA SER A 79 -1.16 -8.72 4.76
C SER A 79 -0.64 -8.19 3.43
N LYS A 80 -1.41 -8.42 2.35
CA LYS A 80 -1.13 -7.88 1.01
C LYS A 80 -1.37 -6.37 0.92
N ASN A 81 -1.96 -5.77 1.95
CA ASN A 81 -2.39 -4.36 2.00
C ASN A 81 -1.72 -3.58 3.14
N LEU A 82 -0.38 -3.59 3.19
CA LEU A 82 0.39 -2.75 4.11
C LEU A 82 0.23 -1.25 3.76
N ALA A 83 0.05 -0.41 4.78
CA ALA A 83 -0.10 1.05 4.64
C ALA A 83 1.12 1.68 3.93
N ARG A 84 0.91 2.74 3.15
CA ARG A 84 1.92 3.33 2.24
C ARG A 84 3.29 3.58 2.90
N TRP A 85 3.28 4.17 4.09
CA TRP A 85 4.48 4.50 4.89
C TRP A 85 5.25 3.28 5.43
N THR A 86 4.77 2.05 5.25
CA THR A 86 5.51 0.84 5.66
C THR A 86 6.30 0.22 4.52
N LYS A 87 6.04 0.63 3.26
CA LYS A 87 6.77 0.15 2.10
C LYS A 87 8.07 0.95 1.93
N LEU A 88 9.20 0.25 1.84
CA LEU A 88 10.50 0.89 1.60
C LEU A 88 10.52 1.69 0.29
N GLU A 89 9.81 1.21 -0.72
CA GLU A 89 9.63 1.88 -2.01
C GLU A 89 8.93 3.24 -1.87
N TRP A 90 7.98 3.37 -0.95
CA TRP A 90 7.27 4.63 -0.72
C TRP A 90 8.22 5.72 -0.19
N TRP A 91 9.06 5.38 0.80
CA TRP A 91 10.08 6.30 1.30
C TRP A 91 11.15 6.59 0.26
N LYS A 92 11.59 5.57 -0.49
CA LYS A 92 12.54 5.77 -1.59
C LYS A 92 11.97 6.72 -2.65
N SER A 93 10.70 6.59 -3.03
CA SER A 93 10.06 7.51 -3.97
C SER A 93 9.96 8.95 -3.44
N HIS A 94 9.77 9.15 -2.13
CA HIS A 94 9.72 10.49 -1.55
C HIS A 94 11.09 11.16 -1.39
N PHE A 95 12.17 10.40 -1.31
CA PHE A 95 13.53 10.91 -1.13
C PHE A 95 14.42 10.80 -2.36
N LYS A 96 13.96 10.10 -3.41
CA LYS A 96 14.70 9.98 -4.67
C LYS A 96 14.45 11.25 -5.48
N GLU A 97 15.54 11.85 -5.95
CA GLU A 97 15.49 12.98 -6.87
C GLU A 97 14.73 12.60 -8.15
N ASP A 98 14.07 13.60 -8.75
CA ASP A 98 13.33 13.42 -9.99
C ASP A 98 14.26 13.00 -11.12
N GLN A 99 14.08 11.77 -11.60
CA GLN A 99 14.87 11.25 -12.71
C GLN A 99 14.32 11.81 -14.03
N LEU A 100 15.22 12.29 -14.90
CA LEU A 100 14.87 12.64 -16.26
C LEU A 100 14.93 11.38 -17.13
N PHE A 101 13.95 11.21 -18.00
CA PHE A 101 13.87 10.10 -18.94
C PHE A 101 13.76 10.63 -20.36
N THR A 102 14.55 10.09 -21.28
CA THR A 102 14.29 10.21 -22.72
C THR A 102 13.23 9.20 -23.16
N LEU A 103 12.68 9.35 -24.37
CA LEU A 103 11.73 8.37 -24.92
C LEU A 103 12.39 6.99 -25.07
N GLU A 104 13.66 6.95 -25.47
CA GLU A 104 14.45 5.75 -25.65
C GLU A 104 14.76 5.06 -24.32
N GLU A 105 15.05 5.83 -23.27
CA GLU A 105 15.23 5.29 -21.92
C GLU A 105 13.91 4.77 -21.35
N LEU A 106 12.81 5.50 -21.55
CA LEU A 106 11.48 5.06 -21.09
C LEU A 106 11.07 3.73 -21.76
N ALA A 107 11.39 3.55 -23.04
CA ALA A 107 11.09 2.33 -23.79
C ALA A 107 11.74 1.06 -23.23
N GLN A 108 12.79 1.18 -22.41
CA GLN A 108 13.43 0.03 -21.75
C GLN A 108 12.58 -0.54 -20.60
N TYR A 109 11.58 0.21 -20.13
CA TYR A 109 10.70 -0.14 -19.01
C TYR A 109 9.32 -0.60 -19.49
N ASP A 110 9.28 -1.43 -20.52
CA ASP A 110 8.08 -1.98 -21.15
C ASP A 110 7.48 -3.19 -20.40
N GLY A 111 8.19 -3.71 -19.39
CA GLY A 111 7.78 -4.90 -18.66
C GLY A 111 7.96 -6.22 -19.42
N SER A 112 8.79 -6.26 -20.46
CA SER A 112 9.13 -7.50 -21.16
C SER A 112 9.92 -8.46 -20.28
N GLN A 113 10.72 -7.96 -19.34
CA GLN A 113 11.48 -8.76 -18.36
C GLN A 113 10.83 -8.67 -16.99
N ASP A 114 10.61 -9.79 -16.32
CA ASP A 114 9.92 -9.82 -15.02
C ASP A 114 10.64 -9.04 -13.91
N ASP A 115 11.97 -8.95 -14.00
CA ASP A 115 12.81 -8.21 -13.05
C ASP A 115 12.84 -6.69 -13.31
N THR A 116 12.37 -6.22 -14.46
CA THR A 116 12.35 -4.77 -14.77
C THR A 116 11.01 -4.14 -14.36
N PRO A 117 11.05 -2.94 -13.75
CA PRO A 117 9.83 -2.21 -13.46
C PRO A 117 9.16 -1.74 -14.75
N ILE A 118 7.86 -1.50 -14.68
CA ILE A 118 7.04 -1.02 -15.79
C ILE A 118 6.76 0.45 -15.56
N TYR A 119 7.21 1.29 -16.49
CA TYR A 119 6.96 2.72 -16.46
C TYR A 119 6.00 3.11 -17.58
N LEU A 120 5.26 4.20 -17.36
CA LEU A 120 4.51 4.89 -18.39
C LEU A 120 4.58 6.39 -18.14
N SER A 121 4.39 7.19 -19.19
CA SER A 121 4.29 8.64 -19.04
C SER A 121 2.88 9.16 -19.32
N ILE A 122 2.46 10.13 -18.52
CA ILE A 122 1.23 10.91 -18.71
C ILE A 122 1.58 12.38 -18.56
N ASN A 123 1.30 13.15 -19.60
CA ASN A 123 1.57 14.58 -19.69
C ASN A 123 3.04 14.90 -19.33
N GLY A 124 3.98 14.08 -19.83
CA GLY A 124 5.41 14.21 -19.55
C GLY A 124 5.83 13.82 -18.13
N THR A 125 4.93 13.35 -17.26
CA THR A 125 5.29 12.82 -15.93
C THR A 125 5.39 11.31 -16.00
N VAL A 126 6.47 10.72 -15.47
CA VAL A 126 6.73 9.28 -15.51
C VAL A 126 6.27 8.63 -14.19
N TYR A 127 5.46 7.57 -14.32
CA TYR A 127 4.90 6.82 -13.19
C TYR A 127 5.33 5.35 -13.24
N ASP A 128 5.61 4.78 -12.07
CA ASP A 128 5.79 3.35 -11.91
C ASP A 128 4.43 2.65 -11.75
N VAL A 129 4.16 1.74 -12.67
CA VAL A 129 2.94 0.93 -12.71
C VAL A 129 3.18 -0.56 -12.49
N SER A 130 4.38 -0.94 -12.04
CA SER A 130 4.80 -2.32 -11.73
C SER A 130 3.87 -2.98 -10.71
N ALA A 131 3.30 -2.20 -9.79
CA ALA A 131 2.30 -2.66 -8.83
C ALA A 131 1.04 -3.29 -9.49
N ASN A 132 0.82 -3.06 -10.79
CA ASN A 132 -0.25 -3.70 -11.57
C ASN A 132 0.25 -4.38 -12.85
N ARG A 133 1.30 -5.20 -12.74
CA ARG A 133 1.88 -5.94 -13.86
C ARG A 133 0.87 -6.77 -14.66
N ARG A 134 -0.22 -7.25 -14.06
CA ARG A 134 -1.30 -7.97 -14.79
C ARG A 134 -2.01 -7.09 -15.84
N THR A 135 -2.08 -5.78 -15.61
CA THR A 135 -2.81 -4.85 -16.48
C THR A 135 -1.89 -4.19 -17.50
N TYR A 136 -0.68 -3.80 -17.08
CA TYR A 136 0.29 -3.08 -17.91
C TYR A 136 1.44 -3.94 -18.45
N GLY A 137 1.68 -5.12 -17.88
CA GLY A 137 2.69 -6.04 -18.39
C GLY A 137 2.21 -6.80 -19.63
N PRO A 138 3.09 -7.62 -20.23
CA PRO A 138 2.80 -8.39 -21.43
C PRO A 138 1.49 -9.19 -21.32
N GLY A 139 0.62 -9.05 -22.32
CA GLY A 139 -0.70 -9.70 -22.35
C GLY A 139 -1.80 -9.00 -21.53
N GLY A 140 -1.49 -7.92 -20.80
CA GLY A 140 -2.47 -7.08 -20.13
C GLY A 140 -3.27 -6.20 -21.09
N SER A 141 -4.44 -5.70 -20.69
CA SER A 141 -5.26 -4.85 -21.57
C SER A 141 -4.65 -3.48 -21.85
N TYR A 142 -3.76 -2.98 -20.98
CA TYR A 142 -3.09 -1.69 -21.10
C TYR A 142 -1.58 -1.84 -21.40
N HIS A 143 -1.15 -3.01 -21.88
CA HIS A 143 0.28 -3.27 -22.17
C HIS A 143 0.88 -2.32 -23.21
N TRP A 144 0.06 -1.78 -24.12
CA TRP A 144 0.49 -0.81 -25.12
C TRP A 144 1.09 0.48 -24.54
N PHE A 145 0.80 0.77 -23.27
CA PHE A 145 1.28 1.97 -22.57
C PHE A 145 2.56 1.75 -21.78
N ALA A 146 3.04 0.52 -21.69
CA ALA A 146 4.31 0.24 -21.04
C ALA A 146 5.48 0.80 -21.86
N GLY A 147 6.38 1.52 -21.20
CA GLY A 147 7.57 2.12 -21.78
C GLY A 147 7.33 3.27 -22.75
N VAL A 148 6.13 3.86 -22.78
CA VAL A 148 5.78 4.94 -23.72
C VAL A 148 5.04 6.09 -23.03
N ASP A 149 4.92 7.21 -23.72
CA ASP A 149 3.93 8.22 -23.34
C ASP A 149 2.54 7.79 -23.79
N ALA A 150 1.64 7.69 -22.82
CA ALA A 150 0.28 7.19 -22.99
C ALA A 150 -0.77 8.30 -23.05
N SER A 151 -0.36 9.58 -22.99
CA SER A 151 -1.25 10.74 -22.87
C SER A 151 -2.32 10.75 -23.95
N ARG A 152 -1.91 10.68 -25.22
CA ARG A 152 -2.85 10.70 -26.35
C ARG A 152 -3.73 9.45 -26.35
N GLY A 153 -3.17 8.28 -26.07
CA GLY A 153 -3.88 7.01 -26.03
C GLY A 153 -4.99 6.96 -24.97
N PHE A 154 -4.75 7.48 -23.78
CA PHE A 154 -5.76 7.56 -22.71
C PHE A 154 -6.91 8.53 -23.03
N VAL A 155 -6.62 9.65 -23.70
CA VAL A 155 -7.65 10.62 -24.10
C VAL A 155 -8.49 10.08 -25.26
N THR A 156 -7.84 9.48 -26.26
CA THR A 156 -8.51 9.06 -27.51
C THR A 156 -9.09 7.65 -27.46
N GLY A 157 -8.66 6.81 -26.52
CA GLY A 157 -9.00 5.39 -26.48
C GLY A 157 -8.25 4.53 -27.51
N CYS A 158 -7.32 5.11 -28.28
CA CYS A 158 -6.54 4.42 -29.31
C CYS A 158 -5.24 3.85 -28.73
N PHE A 159 -5.29 2.69 -28.10
CA PHE A 159 -4.15 2.20 -27.29
C PHE A 159 -2.93 1.79 -28.11
N SER A 160 -3.12 1.18 -29.29
CA SER A 160 -2.01 0.68 -30.12
C SER A 160 -1.30 1.78 -30.94
N THR A 161 -2.07 2.75 -31.46
CA THR A 161 -1.56 3.76 -32.40
C THR A 161 -1.11 5.05 -31.71
N HIS A 162 -1.83 5.50 -30.68
CA HIS A 162 -1.57 6.80 -30.02
C HIS A 162 -0.64 6.67 -28.81
N ARG A 163 0.53 6.08 -29.03
CA ARG A 163 1.62 5.92 -28.04
C ARG A 163 2.58 7.10 -28.10
N THR A 164 2.04 8.30 -27.99
CA THR A 164 2.77 9.57 -28.12
C THR A 164 2.20 10.61 -27.16
N LEU A 165 3.07 11.56 -26.81
CA LEU A 165 2.73 12.74 -26.05
C LEU A 165 1.98 13.79 -26.88
N ASN A 166 2.12 13.76 -28.21
CA ASN A 166 1.56 14.80 -29.08
C ASN A 166 0.03 14.78 -29.00
N MET A 167 -0.55 15.85 -28.47
CA MET A 167 -2.01 16.00 -28.30
C MET A 167 -2.68 16.74 -29.47
N LYS A 168 -1.90 17.28 -30.43
CA LYS A 168 -2.46 18.01 -31.58
C LYS A 168 -3.36 17.11 -32.43
N GLY A 169 -4.49 17.62 -32.90
CA GLY A 169 -5.47 16.85 -33.65
C GLY A 169 -6.36 15.94 -32.79
N ALA A 170 -6.10 15.79 -31.48
CA ALA A 170 -6.99 15.02 -30.60
C ALA A 170 -8.37 15.70 -30.46
N GLU A 171 -8.45 17.02 -30.68
CA GLU A 171 -9.67 17.80 -30.73
C GLU A 171 -10.66 17.29 -31.79
N ILE A 172 -10.17 16.67 -32.87
CA ILE A 172 -11.00 16.10 -33.95
C ILE A 172 -12.00 15.09 -33.38
N MET A 173 -11.63 14.33 -32.35
CA MET A 173 -12.53 13.39 -31.68
C MET A 173 -13.77 14.06 -31.07
N PHE A 174 -13.62 15.29 -30.57
CA PHE A 174 -14.67 16.03 -29.88
C PHE A 174 -15.44 16.99 -30.79
N MET A 175 -14.94 17.22 -32.00
CA MET A 175 -15.59 18.04 -33.01
C MET A 175 -16.67 17.27 -33.78
N PRO A 176 -17.79 17.92 -34.13
CA PRO A 176 -18.79 17.36 -35.03
C PRO A 176 -18.21 16.98 -36.40
N ILE A 177 -18.94 16.15 -37.14
CA ILE A 177 -18.60 15.82 -38.54
C ILE A 177 -19.15 16.93 -39.43
N ASP A 178 -18.29 17.47 -40.31
CA ASP A 178 -18.68 18.38 -41.38
C ASP A 178 -19.48 17.62 -42.43
N ASP A 179 -20.69 18.09 -42.70
CA ASP A 179 -21.63 17.47 -43.62
C ASP A 179 -22.22 18.56 -44.52
N PRO A 180 -22.03 18.49 -45.85
CA PRO A 180 -22.46 19.56 -46.76
C PRO A 180 -23.95 19.90 -46.66
N GLU A 181 -24.82 18.91 -46.41
CA GLU A 181 -26.26 19.13 -46.30
C GLU A 181 -26.63 19.92 -45.03
N THR A 182 -25.94 19.63 -43.93
CA THR A 182 -26.12 20.31 -42.65
C THR A 182 -25.52 21.72 -42.69
N ASP A 183 -24.32 21.84 -43.23
CA ASP A 183 -23.56 23.10 -43.26
C ASP A 183 -24.19 24.13 -44.21
N ALA A 184 -24.86 23.67 -45.28
CA ALA A 184 -25.60 24.53 -46.19
C ALA A 184 -26.81 25.25 -45.56
N GLN A 185 -27.24 24.85 -44.35
CA GLN A 185 -28.37 25.47 -43.65
C GLN A 185 -27.97 26.70 -42.85
N PHE A 186 -26.68 26.92 -42.63
CA PHE A 186 -26.15 28.03 -41.85
C PHE A 186 -25.59 29.11 -42.77
N ASP A 187 -25.63 30.36 -42.31
CA ASP A 187 -24.88 31.43 -42.95
C ASP A 187 -23.36 31.16 -42.80
N PRO A 188 -22.53 31.42 -43.83
CA PRO A 188 -21.09 31.14 -43.76
C PRO A 188 -20.36 31.84 -42.62
N GLU A 189 -20.74 33.07 -42.25
CA GLU A 189 -20.12 33.82 -41.16
C GLU A 189 -20.52 33.24 -39.80
N GLU A 190 -21.81 32.94 -39.62
CA GLU A 190 -22.32 32.28 -38.41
C GLU A 190 -21.69 30.89 -38.22
N LEU A 191 -21.53 30.13 -39.30
CA LEU A 191 -20.91 28.81 -39.29
C LEU A 191 -19.43 28.89 -38.91
N ALA A 192 -18.69 29.89 -39.42
CA ALA A 192 -17.29 30.10 -39.04
C ALA A 192 -17.14 30.40 -37.54
N ASN A 193 -17.97 31.30 -37.01
CA ASN A 193 -17.99 31.63 -35.58
C ASN A 193 -18.40 30.43 -34.71
N MET A 194 -19.31 29.58 -35.21
CA MET A 194 -19.70 28.36 -34.53
C MET A 194 -18.55 27.35 -34.50
N ARG A 195 -17.85 27.14 -35.62
CA ARG A 195 -16.69 26.24 -35.71
C ARG A 195 -15.55 26.67 -34.78
N GLU A 196 -15.31 27.96 -34.65
CA GLU A 196 -14.33 28.48 -33.69
C GLU A 196 -14.71 28.10 -32.25
N LYS A 197 -15.97 28.31 -31.84
CA LYS A 197 -16.47 27.90 -30.52
C LYS A 197 -16.46 26.39 -30.33
N GLU A 198 -16.76 25.61 -31.36
CA GLU A 198 -16.68 24.15 -31.36
C GLU A 198 -15.23 23.69 -31.12
N LEU A 199 -14.27 24.34 -31.78
CA LEU A 199 -12.84 24.08 -31.62
C LEU A 199 -12.36 24.41 -30.21
N GLU A 200 -12.68 25.59 -29.68
CA GLU A 200 -12.36 25.97 -28.29
C GLU A 200 -12.96 24.97 -27.29
N GLY A 201 -14.23 24.59 -27.49
CA GLY A 201 -14.90 23.60 -26.68
C GLY A 201 -14.27 22.21 -26.79
N ALA A 202 -13.81 21.81 -27.97
CA ALA A 202 -13.10 20.56 -28.21
C ALA A 202 -11.73 20.55 -27.53
N GLN A 203 -10.95 21.62 -27.65
CA GLN A 203 -9.66 21.77 -26.97
C GLN A 203 -9.81 21.69 -25.44
N LYS A 204 -10.85 22.33 -24.89
CA LYS A 204 -11.16 22.22 -23.47
C LYS A 204 -11.47 20.78 -23.05
N LYS A 205 -12.26 20.03 -23.84
CA LYS A 205 -12.55 18.62 -23.57
C LYS A 205 -11.30 17.74 -23.61
N VAL A 206 -10.40 17.97 -24.57
CA VAL A 206 -9.10 17.29 -24.64
C VAL A 206 -8.30 17.55 -23.35
N TYR A 207 -8.21 18.82 -22.94
CA TYR A 207 -7.53 19.22 -21.72
C TYR A 207 -8.15 18.57 -20.48
N ASP A 208 -9.48 18.63 -20.33
CA ASP A 208 -10.19 18.05 -19.18
C ASP A 208 -9.99 16.52 -19.12
N ALA A 209 -10.01 15.83 -20.26
CA ALA A 209 -9.75 14.39 -20.35
C ALA A 209 -8.30 14.05 -19.97
N LEU A 210 -7.32 14.80 -20.47
CA LEU A 210 -5.91 14.61 -20.12
C LEU A 210 -5.68 14.88 -18.63
N LYS A 211 -6.27 15.97 -18.11
CA LYS A 211 -6.21 16.33 -16.71
C LYS A 211 -6.82 15.25 -15.82
N HIS A 212 -7.93 14.65 -16.22
CA HIS A 212 -8.55 13.55 -15.48
C HIS A 212 -7.56 12.40 -15.27
N TRP A 213 -6.86 11.97 -16.32
CA TRP A 213 -5.88 10.89 -16.24
C TRP A 213 -4.61 11.30 -15.47
N ALA A 214 -4.10 12.52 -15.70
CA ALA A 214 -2.97 13.04 -14.95
C ALA A 214 -3.28 13.09 -13.44
N ASP A 215 -4.45 13.59 -13.06
CA ASP A 215 -4.92 13.61 -11.67
C ASP A 215 -5.09 12.19 -11.11
N PHE A 216 -5.57 11.23 -11.91
CA PHE A 216 -5.73 9.83 -11.49
C PHE A 216 -4.39 9.21 -11.08
N PHE A 217 -3.35 9.37 -11.90
CA PHE A 217 -2.02 8.84 -11.57
C PHE A 217 -1.35 9.64 -10.44
N ALA A 218 -1.47 10.97 -10.44
CA ALA A 218 -0.90 11.81 -9.39
C ALA A 218 -1.50 11.54 -8.01
N LYS A 219 -2.79 11.23 -7.93
CA LYS A 219 -3.50 10.95 -6.66
C LYS A 219 -3.50 9.46 -6.30
N SER A 220 -3.00 8.59 -7.17
CA SER A 220 -2.97 7.15 -6.93
C SER A 220 -2.09 6.80 -5.74
N GLU A 221 -2.56 5.86 -4.92
CA GLU A 221 -1.74 5.25 -3.87
C GLU A 221 -0.86 4.11 -4.40
N LYS A 222 -1.26 3.57 -5.55
CA LYS A 222 -0.68 2.38 -6.17
C LYS A 222 0.45 2.71 -7.13
N TYR A 223 0.37 3.86 -7.79
CA TYR A 223 1.32 4.30 -8.79
C TYR A 223 2.08 5.49 -8.23
N PHE A 224 3.40 5.46 -8.32
CA PHE A 224 4.24 6.51 -7.77
C PHE A 224 4.97 7.24 -8.88
N ARG A 225 5.18 8.54 -8.70
CA ARG A 225 5.97 9.35 -9.62
C ARG A 225 7.45 8.95 -9.48
N VAL A 226 8.10 8.73 -10.61
CA VAL A 226 9.52 8.37 -10.70
C VAL A 226 10.35 9.51 -11.29
N GLY A 227 9.73 10.31 -12.17
CA GLY A 227 10.48 11.31 -12.91
C GLY A 227 9.64 12.08 -13.92
N THR A 228 10.34 12.71 -14.85
CA THR A 228 9.79 13.54 -15.91
C THR A 228 10.44 13.17 -17.24
N LEU A 229 9.62 13.15 -18.30
CA LEU A 229 10.06 12.89 -19.66
C LEU A 229 10.68 14.15 -20.25
N VAL A 230 11.86 14.00 -20.84
CA VAL A 230 12.55 15.03 -21.62
C VAL A 230 11.91 15.07 -23.00
N MET A 231 11.45 16.26 -23.37
CA MET A 231 10.89 16.50 -24.69
C MET A 231 11.98 16.42 -25.76
N PRO A 232 11.78 15.68 -26.87
CA PRO A 232 12.73 15.70 -27.97
C PRO A 232 12.73 17.08 -28.64
N GLU A 233 13.88 17.46 -29.21
CA GLU A 233 14.02 18.69 -29.97
C GLU A 233 13.08 18.69 -31.19
N GLY A 234 12.40 19.80 -31.48
CA GLY A 234 11.50 19.91 -32.63
C GLY A 234 10.14 19.23 -32.47
N TRP A 235 9.81 18.67 -31.31
CA TRP A 235 8.51 18.02 -31.06
C TRP A 235 7.30 18.93 -31.35
N GLN A 236 7.47 20.24 -31.20
CA GLN A 236 6.43 21.23 -31.48
C GLN A 236 6.12 21.37 -32.98
N ASP A 237 7.04 21.00 -33.86
CA ASP A 237 6.88 21.14 -35.30
C ASP A 237 6.39 19.84 -35.96
N GLU A 238 6.26 18.76 -35.18
CA GLU A 238 5.72 17.49 -35.65
C GLU A 238 4.27 17.64 -36.11
N GLU A 239 3.98 16.99 -37.26
CA GLU A 239 2.63 16.90 -37.78
C GLU A 239 1.71 16.15 -36.81
N PRO A 240 0.43 16.57 -36.67
CA PRO A 240 -0.52 15.90 -35.80
C PRO A 240 -0.68 14.42 -36.19
N PRO A 241 -0.58 13.48 -35.24
CA PRO A 241 -0.81 12.07 -35.53
C PRO A 241 -2.24 11.82 -36.04
N GLU A 242 -2.38 10.97 -37.06
CA GLU A 242 -3.68 10.59 -37.61
C GLU A 242 -4.57 9.95 -36.54
N MET A 243 -5.87 10.24 -36.60
CA MET A 243 -6.85 9.71 -35.64
C MET A 243 -7.23 8.28 -35.99
N CYS A 244 -7.26 7.41 -34.98
CA CYS A 244 -7.74 6.04 -35.17
C CYS A 244 -9.27 5.96 -35.34
N ASP A 245 -9.74 4.88 -35.99
CA ASP A 245 -11.17 4.63 -36.24
C ASP A 245 -12.01 4.61 -34.96
N VAL A 246 -11.45 4.11 -33.86
CA VAL A 246 -12.14 4.04 -32.55
C VAL A 246 -12.52 5.43 -32.07
N ALA A 247 -11.61 6.40 -32.18
CA ALA A 247 -11.86 7.77 -31.79
C ALA A 247 -12.84 8.47 -32.75
N LEU A 248 -12.77 8.16 -34.05
CA LEU A 248 -13.67 8.73 -35.06
C LEU A 248 -15.11 8.23 -34.94
N LYS A 249 -15.31 6.97 -34.54
CA LYS A 249 -16.63 6.32 -34.45
C LYS A 249 -17.62 7.03 -33.52
N GLY A 250 -17.13 7.75 -32.51
CA GLY A 250 -17.97 8.46 -31.54
C GLY A 250 -18.54 9.80 -32.04
N ARG A 251 -18.04 10.31 -33.18
CA ARG A 251 -18.40 11.64 -33.70
C ARG A 251 -19.79 11.63 -34.30
N LYS A 252 -20.53 12.72 -34.09
CA LYS A 252 -21.87 12.94 -34.64
C LYS A 252 -21.85 14.15 -35.55
N LYS A 253 -22.74 14.15 -36.55
CA LYS A 253 -23.01 15.33 -37.36
C LYS A 253 -23.58 16.46 -36.48
N ARG A 254 -23.39 17.71 -36.91
CA ARG A 254 -24.01 18.86 -36.25
C ARG A 254 -25.53 18.69 -36.19
N LYS A 255 -26.15 19.20 -35.13
CA LYS A 255 -27.60 19.17 -35.01
C LYS A 255 -28.18 20.26 -35.90
N LEU A 256 -29.17 19.89 -36.70
CA LEU A 256 -29.97 20.86 -37.45
C LEU A 256 -30.73 21.74 -36.45
N LEU A 257 -30.77 23.05 -36.71
CA LEU A 257 -31.72 23.92 -36.04
C LEU A 257 -33.11 23.41 -36.40
N LYS A 258 -33.90 22.97 -35.41
CA LYS A 258 -35.32 22.74 -35.66
C LYS A 258 -35.90 24.09 -36.07
N LYS A 259 -36.43 24.18 -37.29
CA LYS A 259 -37.33 25.29 -37.61
C LYS A 259 -38.46 25.22 -36.60
N GLU A 260 -38.58 26.25 -35.78
CA GLU A 260 -39.78 26.45 -34.98
C GLU A 260 -40.90 26.75 -35.98
N ASP A 261 -41.82 25.79 -36.14
CA ASP A 261 -43.07 25.95 -36.90
C ASP A 261 -44.08 26.80 -36.09
#